data_AF-A0A8H6WJU7-F1
#
_entry.id   AF-A0A8H6WJU7-F1
#
_cell.length_a   1.000
_cell.length_b   1.000
_cell.length_c   1.000
_cell.angle_alpha   90.00
_cell.angle_beta   90.00
_cell.angle_gamma   90.00
#
_symmetry.space_group_name_H-M   'P 1'
#
loop_
_entity.id
_entity.type
_entity.pdbx_description
1 polymer ?
#
loop_
_entity_poly.entity_id
_entity_poly.type
_entity_poly.pdbx_seq_one_letter_code
_entity_poly.pdbx_strand_id
1 'polypeptide(L)'
;MLRLFVWVAALLASASTTLVVHDSRNTVPAGFDQGLVPDGAEMLTLRIGLVPANRSKFEDIALSVSDRRSASYGQYLTAAELSELVGPTNGTSGLITNWLVANNVTFSSTSPLGNMLKLRLSVQQANQMFGALFLEYRHIASGQKAIRTLSYSVPLALKAHIGFIHPTTNFDFAPKPTGQAVNTRTNNSTILSRASLVSSSCDDITSLSCIQALYGVPLNAQVVVPGNLLWVMTNDQSPVYLNDNDVQEFLVETRAGLALGPPLVPILDENAEITSEMFDGATMIPTLATEYTAALTGKRAQLFIGDSNQGFLNPIMNMIDAIMNTNNKPTVVVIPSGIAESIGTTIAGMSIVCDALGGLGTMGKPGFCLLLFSNFE
;
A
#
# COMPACT_ATOMS: atom_id res chain seq x y z
N MET A 1 -53.77 4.65 48.63
CA MET A 1 -52.39 4.84 48.11
C MET A 1 -52.41 4.54 46.63
N LEU A 2 -52.38 5.56 45.76
CA LEU A 2 -52.32 5.41 44.31
C LEU A 2 -51.05 6.13 43.85
N ARG A 3 -50.03 5.39 43.38
CA ARG A 3 -48.77 5.96 42.89
C ARG A 3 -48.87 6.16 41.38
N LEU A 4 -48.88 7.43 40.95
CA LEU A 4 -48.66 7.80 39.55
C LEU A 4 -47.21 7.50 39.16
N PHE A 5 -47.01 6.67 38.15
CA PHE A 5 -45.73 6.57 37.42
C PHE A 5 -45.76 7.57 36.28
N VAL A 6 -44.93 8.61 36.36
CA VAL A 6 -44.68 9.54 35.25
C VAL A 6 -43.58 8.93 34.39
N TRP A 7 -43.93 8.54 33.16
CA TRP A 7 -42.95 8.16 32.14
C TRP A 7 -42.41 9.42 31.49
N VAL A 8 -41.15 9.77 31.77
CA VAL A 8 -40.44 10.80 31.01
C VAL A 8 -39.95 10.16 29.72
N ALA A 9 -40.68 10.38 28.63
CA ALA A 9 -40.20 10.06 27.30
C ALA A 9 -39.08 11.05 26.94
N ALA A 10 -37.84 10.57 26.94
CA ALA A 10 -36.72 11.32 26.38
C ALA A 10 -36.88 11.39 24.86
N LEU A 11 -37.34 12.54 24.36
CA LEU A 11 -37.25 12.91 22.95
C LEU A 11 -35.76 13.07 22.61
N LEU A 12 -35.14 12.01 22.08
CA LEU A 12 -33.92 12.15 21.29
C LEU A 12 -34.30 12.91 20.02
N ALA A 13 -34.14 14.22 20.04
CA ALA A 13 -34.14 15.01 18.82
C ALA A 13 -32.99 14.48 17.96
N SER A 14 -33.31 13.72 16.92
CA SER A 14 -32.36 13.36 15.87
C SER A 14 -31.91 14.67 15.23
N ALA A 15 -30.80 15.23 15.71
CA ALA A 15 -30.14 16.33 15.03
C ALA A 15 -29.85 15.82 13.62
N SER A 16 -30.53 16.37 12.61
CA SER A 16 -30.25 16.03 11.22
C SER A 16 -28.81 16.41 10.96
N THR A 17 -27.92 15.41 10.90
CA THR A 17 -26.51 15.62 10.59
C THR A 17 -26.40 16.04 9.15
N THR A 18 -26.09 17.32 8.92
CA THR A 18 -25.83 17.82 7.56
C THR A 18 -24.64 17.07 6.98
N LEU A 19 -24.90 16.27 5.96
CA LEU A 19 -23.87 15.60 5.17
C LEU A 19 -23.29 16.57 4.15
N VAL A 20 -21.98 16.51 3.97
CA VAL A 20 -21.24 17.27 2.98
C VAL A 20 -20.35 16.34 2.18
N VAL A 21 -20.27 16.56 0.87
CA VAL A 21 -19.42 15.76 -0.01
C VAL A 21 -17.97 15.84 0.48
N HIS A 22 -17.37 14.67 0.66
CA HIS A 22 -16.00 14.52 1.14
C HIS A 22 -15.06 14.24 -0.03
N ASP A 23 -15.40 13.25 -0.85
CA ASP A 23 -14.67 12.92 -2.06
C ASP A 23 -15.63 12.42 -3.15
N SER A 24 -15.28 12.69 -4.40
CA SER A 24 -16.12 12.38 -5.55
C SER A 24 -15.30 12.28 -6.83
N ARG A 25 -15.90 11.66 -7.83
CA ARG A 25 -15.44 11.62 -9.20
C ARG A 25 -16.61 11.81 -10.15
N ASN A 26 -16.31 12.44 -11.28
CA ASN A 26 -17.33 12.79 -12.26
C ASN A 26 -17.81 11.57 -13.06
N THR A 27 -16.95 10.59 -13.28
CA THR A 27 -17.24 9.43 -14.14
C THR A 27 -16.64 8.15 -13.57
N VAL A 28 -17.19 7.02 -14.01
CA VAL A 28 -16.55 5.71 -13.86
C VAL A 28 -15.22 5.74 -14.63
N PRO A 29 -14.09 5.30 -14.04
CA PRO A 29 -12.81 5.25 -14.76
C PRO A 29 -12.86 4.32 -15.97
N ALA A 30 -11.99 4.60 -16.94
CA ALA A 30 -11.79 3.71 -18.08
C ALA A 30 -11.35 2.32 -17.59
N GLY A 31 -11.78 1.27 -18.30
CA GLY A 31 -11.49 -0.12 -17.96
C GLY A 31 -12.49 -0.76 -16.99
N PHE A 32 -13.52 -0.04 -16.52
CA PHE A 32 -14.62 -0.61 -15.74
C PHE A 32 -15.94 -0.54 -16.52
N ASP A 33 -16.82 -1.51 -16.27
CA ASP A 33 -18.18 -1.48 -16.80
C ASP A 33 -19.11 -0.51 -16.04
N GLN A 34 -20.36 -0.43 -16.50
CA GLN A 34 -21.39 0.30 -15.76
C GLN A 34 -21.79 -0.51 -14.53
N GLY A 35 -21.70 0.11 -13.35
CA GLY A 35 -21.95 -0.57 -12.08
C GLY A 35 -23.37 -1.12 -11.96
N LEU A 36 -23.48 -2.30 -11.35
CA LEU A 36 -24.73 -2.98 -11.03
C LEU A 36 -25.11 -2.76 -9.56
N VAL A 37 -26.40 -2.87 -9.24
CA VAL A 37 -26.87 -2.78 -7.85
C VAL A 37 -26.57 -4.10 -7.14
N PRO A 38 -25.70 -4.13 -6.11
CA PRO A 38 -25.43 -5.33 -5.31
C PRO A 38 -26.56 -5.59 -4.31
N ASP A 39 -26.50 -6.70 -3.59
CA ASP A 39 -27.39 -6.95 -2.46
C ASP A 39 -27.12 -5.90 -1.35
N GLY A 40 -28.18 -5.27 -0.86
CA GLY A 40 -28.07 -4.30 0.24
C GLY A 40 -27.53 -4.91 1.53
N ALA A 41 -27.67 -6.23 1.73
CA ALA A 41 -27.14 -6.97 2.87
C ALA A 41 -25.67 -7.40 2.69
N GLU A 42 -25.09 -7.25 1.49
CA GLU A 42 -23.70 -7.58 1.25
C GLU A 42 -22.78 -6.74 2.15
N MET A 43 -21.79 -7.38 2.78
CA MET A 43 -20.94 -6.74 3.77
C MET A 43 -19.72 -6.10 3.11
N LEU A 44 -19.57 -4.80 3.31
CA LEU A 44 -18.38 -4.04 2.96
C LEU A 44 -17.40 -4.02 4.13
N THR A 45 -16.12 -4.06 3.79
CA THR A 45 -15.02 -3.74 4.70
C THR A 45 -14.40 -2.45 4.22
N LEU A 46 -14.58 -1.38 4.99
CA LEU A 46 -14.00 -0.08 4.69
C LEU A 46 -12.94 0.30 5.73
N ARG A 47 -12.10 1.25 5.39
CA ARG A 47 -11.09 1.86 6.23
C ARG A 47 -11.36 3.37 6.25
N ILE A 48 -11.48 3.95 7.42
CA ILE A 48 -11.47 5.40 7.63
C ILE A 48 -10.05 5.76 8.03
N GLY A 49 -9.41 6.62 7.24
CA GLY A 49 -8.19 7.27 7.70
C GLY A 49 -8.47 8.65 8.24
N LEU A 50 -7.85 8.93 9.37
CA LEU A 50 -7.98 10.18 10.09
C LEU A 50 -6.89 11.15 9.67
N VAL A 51 -7.24 12.44 9.65
CA VAL A 51 -6.27 13.50 9.37
C VAL A 51 -5.18 13.50 10.46
N PRO A 52 -3.89 13.47 10.09
CA PRO A 52 -2.80 13.55 11.06
C PRO A 52 -2.86 14.82 11.91
N ALA A 53 -2.63 14.72 13.22
CA ALA A 53 -2.75 15.87 14.11
C ALA A 53 -1.75 17.00 13.81
N ASN A 54 -0.49 16.67 13.48
CA ASN A 54 0.57 17.64 13.21
C ASN A 54 1.25 17.40 11.86
N ARG A 55 0.47 17.36 10.77
CA ARG A 55 0.99 17.04 9.42
C ARG A 55 2.22 17.84 9.01
N SER A 56 2.21 19.17 9.17
CA SER A 56 3.34 20.03 8.79
C SER A 56 4.61 19.71 9.59
N LYS A 57 4.49 19.53 10.91
CA LYS A 57 5.63 19.16 11.75
C LYS A 57 6.17 17.76 11.39
N PHE A 58 5.28 16.84 11.04
CA PHE A 58 5.66 15.53 10.54
C PHE A 58 6.46 15.61 9.24
N GLU A 59 6.01 16.41 8.27
CA GLU A 59 6.73 16.63 7.01
C GLU A 59 8.13 17.23 7.26
N ASP A 60 8.23 18.23 8.14
CA ASP A 60 9.52 18.85 8.52
C ASP A 60 10.48 17.84 9.15
N ILE A 61 9.99 17.00 10.08
CA ILE A 61 10.80 15.98 10.72
C ILE A 61 11.24 14.93 9.70
N ALA A 62 10.32 14.44 8.86
CA ALA A 62 10.59 13.44 7.82
C ALA A 62 11.73 13.88 6.89
N LEU A 63 11.71 15.15 6.46
CA LEU A 63 12.77 15.75 5.65
C LEU A 63 14.08 15.88 6.45
N SER A 64 14.02 16.38 7.68
CA SER A 64 15.21 16.64 8.51
C SER A 64 15.98 15.36 8.87
N VAL A 65 15.31 14.22 9.07
CA VAL A 65 15.96 12.95 9.41
C VAL A 65 16.50 12.23 8.16
N SER A 66 16.04 12.63 6.98
CA SER A 66 16.41 12.04 5.69
C SER A 66 17.46 12.85 4.91
N ASP A 67 17.63 14.13 5.20
CA ASP A 67 18.65 14.98 4.55
C ASP A 67 20.03 14.78 5.18
N ARG A 68 21.00 14.29 4.40
CA ARG A 68 22.41 14.10 4.83
C ARG A 68 23.10 15.37 5.32
N ARG A 69 22.60 16.55 4.98
CA ARG A 69 23.15 17.85 5.42
C ARG A 69 22.54 18.33 6.73
N SER A 70 21.44 17.72 7.17
CA SER A 70 20.77 18.04 8.42
C SER A 70 21.55 17.47 9.61
N ALA A 71 21.59 18.23 10.71
CA ALA A 71 22.12 17.73 11.98
C ALA A 71 21.30 16.56 12.55
N SER A 72 20.03 16.45 12.14
CA SER A 72 19.11 15.37 12.54
C SER A 72 19.17 14.16 11.60
N TYR A 73 20.06 14.14 10.60
CA TYR A 73 20.18 13.01 9.68
C TYR A 73 20.36 11.69 10.43
N GLY A 74 19.52 10.71 10.12
CA GLY A 74 19.55 9.39 10.75
C GLY A 74 18.96 9.32 12.17
N GLN A 75 18.46 10.42 12.72
CA GLN A 75 17.79 10.49 14.02
C GLN A 75 16.29 10.24 13.86
N TYR A 76 15.93 9.07 13.34
CA TYR A 76 14.55 8.66 13.09
C TYR A 76 13.74 8.51 14.39
N LEU A 77 12.42 8.65 14.25
CA LEU A 77 11.49 8.50 15.36
C LEU A 77 11.24 7.02 15.69
N THR A 78 10.99 6.74 16.96
CA THR A 78 10.37 5.49 17.40
C THR A 78 8.89 5.44 16.99
N ALA A 79 8.29 4.25 17.04
CA ALA A 79 6.86 4.08 16.79
C ALA A 79 5.98 4.90 17.74
N ALA A 80 6.40 5.02 19.01
CA ALA A 80 5.69 5.79 20.02
C ALA A 80 5.77 7.30 19.72
N GLU A 81 6.95 7.81 19.38
CA GLU A 81 7.15 9.23 19.02
C GLU A 81 6.38 9.61 17.75
N LEU A 82 6.37 8.73 16.73
CA LEU A 82 5.55 8.99 15.54
C LEU A 82 4.06 8.98 15.90
N SER A 83 3.60 8.00 16.67
CA SER A 83 2.20 7.90 17.11
C SER A 83 1.76 9.15 17.89
N GLU A 84 2.60 9.68 18.78
CA GLU A 84 2.33 10.93 19.49
C GLU A 84 2.28 12.14 18.54
N LEU A 85 3.11 12.16 17.50
CA LEU A 85 3.19 13.27 16.56
C LEU A 85 1.99 13.32 15.60
N VAL A 86 1.62 12.17 15.01
CA VAL A 86 0.64 12.10 13.91
C VAL A 86 -0.69 11.45 14.30
N GLY A 87 -0.73 10.73 15.43
CA GLY A 87 -1.93 10.06 15.90
C GLY A 87 -3.09 11.04 16.13
N PRO A 88 -4.34 10.57 16.03
CA PRO A 88 -5.50 11.42 16.17
C PRO A 88 -5.59 11.99 17.60
N THR A 89 -6.00 13.25 17.71
CA THR A 89 -6.28 13.85 19.02
C THR A 89 -7.43 13.12 19.72
N ASN A 90 -7.47 13.17 21.06
CA ASN A 90 -8.58 12.61 21.83
C ASN A 90 -9.96 13.14 21.37
N GLY A 91 -10.03 14.41 20.96
CA GLY A 91 -11.24 15.01 20.39
C GLY A 91 -11.66 14.36 19.07
N THR A 92 -10.72 14.22 18.13
CA THR A 92 -10.93 13.52 16.85
C THR A 92 -11.43 12.09 17.10
N SER A 93 -10.71 11.32 17.92
CA SER A 93 -11.04 9.92 18.22
C SER A 93 -12.42 9.76 18.87
N GLY A 94 -12.76 10.67 19.80
CA GLY A 94 -14.07 10.69 20.45
C GLY A 94 -15.21 11.00 19.47
N LEU A 95 -15.04 11.99 18.59
CA LEU A 95 -16.04 12.36 17.58
C LEU A 95 -16.31 11.20 16.60
N ILE A 96 -15.26 10.57 16.10
CA ILE A 96 -15.37 9.45 15.15
C ILE A 96 -16.00 8.24 15.83
N THR A 97 -15.55 7.90 17.05
CA THR A 97 -16.10 6.77 17.81
C THR A 97 -17.59 6.97 18.09
N ASN A 98 -17.99 8.15 18.56
CA ASN A 98 -19.41 8.45 18.82
C ASN A 98 -20.26 8.33 17.56
N TRP A 99 -19.75 8.80 16.42
CA TRP A 99 -20.44 8.68 15.14
C TRP A 99 -20.57 7.23 14.65
N LEU A 100 -19.50 6.44 14.74
CA LEU A 100 -19.53 5.02 14.36
C LEU A 100 -20.50 4.22 15.25
N VAL A 101 -20.45 4.44 16.57
CA VAL A 101 -21.36 3.79 17.54
C VAL A 101 -22.81 4.20 17.31
N ALA A 102 -23.08 5.49 17.07
CA ALA A 102 -24.44 5.97 16.78
C ALA A 102 -25.04 5.35 15.51
N ASN A 103 -24.19 4.93 14.57
CA ASN A 103 -24.59 4.23 13.35
C ASN A 103 -24.57 2.70 13.50
N ASN A 104 -24.34 2.16 14.70
CA ASN A 104 -24.20 0.71 14.95
C ASN A 104 -23.12 0.04 14.08
N VAL A 105 -22.00 0.72 13.85
CA VAL A 105 -20.86 0.19 13.08
C VAL A 105 -19.83 -0.40 14.03
N THR A 106 -19.45 -1.65 13.78
CA THR A 106 -18.31 -2.27 14.45
C THR A 106 -17.02 -1.83 13.77
N PHE A 107 -16.02 -1.48 14.57
CA PHE A 107 -14.73 -1.02 14.06
C PHE A 107 -13.56 -1.42 14.96
N SER A 108 -12.37 -1.48 14.38
CA SER A 108 -11.10 -1.69 15.08
C SER A 108 -10.02 -0.80 14.50
N SER A 109 -9.02 -0.44 15.32
CA SER A 109 -7.81 0.23 14.80
C SER A 109 -6.93 -0.81 14.10
N THR A 110 -6.47 -0.53 12.89
CA THR A 110 -5.51 -1.39 12.18
C THR A 110 -4.09 -0.86 12.25
N SER A 111 -3.93 0.45 12.43
CA SER A 111 -2.62 1.08 12.52
C SER A 111 -2.15 1.25 13.96
N PRO A 112 -0.85 1.02 14.26
CA PRO A 112 -0.22 1.39 15.53
C PRO A 112 -0.29 2.89 15.84
N LEU A 113 -0.48 3.73 14.81
CA LEU A 113 -0.61 5.17 14.96
C LEU A 113 -2.04 5.58 15.37
N GLY A 114 -2.99 4.64 15.42
CA GLY A 114 -4.39 4.91 15.78
C GLY A 114 -5.17 5.72 14.77
N ASN A 115 -4.57 6.08 13.63
CA ASN A 115 -5.16 6.95 12.61
C ASN A 115 -5.90 6.19 11.49
N MET A 116 -5.88 4.85 11.51
CA MET A 116 -6.60 4.01 10.56
C MET A 116 -7.58 3.09 11.29
N LEU A 117 -8.87 3.23 10.96
CA LEU A 117 -9.95 2.43 11.52
C LEU A 117 -10.54 1.53 10.43
N LYS A 118 -10.59 0.23 10.66
CA LYS A 118 -11.32 -0.73 9.81
C LYS A 118 -12.73 -0.90 10.34
N LEU A 119 -13.70 -0.84 9.45
CA LEU A 119 -15.13 -0.96 9.73
C LEU A 119 -15.76 -2.02 8.84
N ARG A 120 -16.78 -2.68 9.37
CA ARG A 120 -17.57 -3.68 8.63
C ARG A 120 -19.05 -3.33 8.73
N LEU A 121 -19.69 -3.12 7.59
CA LEU A 121 -21.09 -2.68 7.47
C LEU A 121 -21.72 -3.15 6.17
N SER A 122 -23.05 -3.22 6.09
CA SER A 122 -23.72 -3.62 4.85
C SER A 122 -23.69 -2.49 3.80
N VAL A 123 -23.85 -2.83 2.52
CA VAL A 123 -24.01 -1.84 1.44
C VAL A 123 -25.13 -0.84 1.75
N GLN A 124 -26.27 -1.33 2.26
CA GLN A 124 -27.40 -0.49 2.63
C GLN A 124 -27.01 0.52 3.73
N GLN A 125 -26.33 0.06 4.77
CA GLN A 125 -25.88 0.90 5.88
C GLN A 125 -24.83 1.92 5.40
N ALA A 126 -23.90 1.51 4.53
CA ALA A 126 -22.90 2.40 3.95
C ALA A 126 -23.53 3.52 3.11
N ASN A 127 -24.49 3.17 2.24
CA ASN A 127 -25.24 4.15 1.44
C ASN A 127 -25.95 5.19 2.33
N GLN A 128 -26.57 4.74 3.43
CA GLN A 128 -27.26 5.62 4.38
C GLN A 128 -26.28 6.52 5.15
N MET A 129 -25.23 5.92 5.71
CA MET A 129 -24.27 6.60 6.57
C MET A 129 -23.45 7.66 5.83
N PHE A 130 -23.08 7.37 4.58
CA PHE A 130 -22.23 8.25 3.78
C PHE A 130 -22.99 9.03 2.71
N GLY A 131 -24.32 8.91 2.63
CA GLY A 131 -25.10 9.54 1.56
C GLY A 131 -24.53 9.20 0.17
N ALA A 132 -24.27 7.91 -0.04
CA ALA A 132 -23.53 7.39 -1.20
C ALA A 132 -24.40 6.41 -2.02
N LEU A 133 -23.92 6.06 -3.21
CA LEU A 133 -24.46 4.99 -4.02
C LEU A 133 -23.35 4.01 -4.37
N PHE A 134 -23.24 2.94 -3.59
CA PHE A 134 -22.35 1.83 -3.85
C PHE A 134 -22.95 0.89 -4.90
N LEU A 135 -22.17 0.60 -5.94
CA LEU A 135 -22.49 -0.31 -7.03
C LEU A 135 -21.36 -1.32 -7.20
N GLU A 136 -21.67 -2.53 -7.66
CA GLU A 136 -20.68 -3.52 -8.09
C GLU A 136 -20.19 -3.17 -9.49
N TYR A 137 -18.90 -2.94 -9.63
CA TYR A 137 -18.23 -2.73 -10.91
C TYR A 137 -17.33 -3.92 -11.21
N ARG A 138 -17.13 -4.22 -12.49
CA ARG A 138 -16.15 -5.19 -12.94
C ARG A 138 -15.08 -4.49 -13.76
N HIS A 139 -13.83 -4.75 -13.40
CA HIS A 139 -12.67 -4.37 -14.20
C HIS A 139 -12.60 -5.27 -15.43
N ILE A 140 -12.70 -4.69 -16.63
CA ILE A 140 -12.86 -5.41 -17.90
C ILE A 140 -11.65 -6.29 -18.19
N ALA A 141 -10.43 -5.80 -17.91
CA ALA A 141 -9.20 -6.53 -18.27
C ALA A 141 -8.92 -7.71 -17.33
N SER A 142 -9.14 -7.56 -16.02
CA SER A 142 -8.87 -8.63 -15.04
C SER A 142 -10.09 -9.49 -14.72
N GLY A 143 -11.30 -9.04 -15.05
CA GLY A 143 -12.56 -9.68 -14.67
C GLY A 143 -12.92 -9.51 -13.18
N GLN A 144 -12.07 -8.86 -12.38
CA GLN A 144 -12.30 -8.66 -10.95
C GLN A 144 -13.50 -7.75 -10.70
N LYS A 145 -14.27 -8.09 -9.68
CA LYS A 145 -15.45 -7.34 -9.24
C LYS A 145 -15.16 -6.58 -7.97
N ALA A 146 -15.78 -5.42 -7.83
CA ALA A 146 -15.59 -4.57 -6.68
C ALA A 146 -16.75 -3.62 -6.45
N ILE A 147 -17.20 -3.53 -5.20
CA ILE A 147 -18.21 -2.55 -4.81
C ILE A 147 -17.54 -1.20 -4.55
N ARG A 148 -17.97 -0.17 -5.27
CA ARG A 148 -17.41 1.20 -5.24
C ARG A 148 -18.52 2.24 -5.34
N THR A 149 -18.19 3.49 -5.09
CA THR A 149 -19.12 4.62 -5.29
C THR A 149 -18.40 5.76 -6.01
N LEU A 150 -19.14 6.58 -6.74
CA LEU A 150 -18.58 7.75 -7.41
C LEU A 150 -18.53 8.98 -6.50
N SER A 151 -19.25 8.98 -5.38
CA SER A 151 -19.23 10.08 -4.43
C SER A 151 -19.70 9.60 -3.07
N TYR A 152 -19.11 10.15 -2.02
CA TYR A 152 -19.61 9.97 -0.66
C TYR A 152 -19.48 11.25 0.14
N SER A 153 -20.28 11.32 1.19
CA SER A 153 -20.39 12.43 2.10
C SER A 153 -20.10 11.99 3.52
N VAL A 154 -19.72 12.94 4.35
CA VAL A 154 -19.58 12.74 5.80
C VAL A 154 -20.30 13.88 6.53
N PRO A 155 -20.66 13.72 7.81
CA PRO A 155 -21.18 14.83 8.59
C PRO A 155 -20.22 16.02 8.57
N LEU A 156 -20.75 17.25 8.45
CA LEU A 156 -19.94 18.47 8.40
C LEU A 156 -18.93 18.57 9.55
N ALA A 157 -19.35 18.17 10.75
CA ALA A 157 -18.50 18.15 11.94
C ALA A 157 -17.30 17.18 11.85
N LEU A 158 -17.34 16.18 10.96
CA LEU A 158 -16.29 15.17 10.78
C LEU A 158 -15.40 15.44 9.56
N LYS A 159 -15.77 16.38 8.68
CA LYS A 159 -15.05 16.64 7.42
C LYS A 159 -13.57 16.99 7.64
N ALA A 160 -13.24 17.73 8.70
CA ALA A 160 -11.86 18.10 9.04
C ALA A 160 -11.08 16.97 9.74
N HIS A 161 -11.76 15.90 10.15
CA HIS A 161 -11.19 14.79 10.93
C HIS A 161 -10.95 13.54 10.09
N ILE A 162 -11.74 13.34 9.04
CA ILE A 162 -11.62 12.23 8.11
C ILE A 162 -10.76 12.67 6.94
N GLY A 163 -9.64 12.00 6.70
CA GLY A 163 -8.85 12.20 5.50
C GLY A 163 -9.52 11.54 4.30
N PHE A 164 -9.92 10.27 4.47
CA PHE A 164 -10.55 9.48 3.42
C PHE A 164 -11.31 8.27 3.99
N ILE A 165 -12.15 7.68 3.15
CA ILE A 165 -12.77 6.38 3.38
C ILE A 165 -12.43 5.50 2.17
N HIS A 166 -11.92 4.30 2.38
CA HIS A 166 -11.52 3.39 1.31
C HIS A 166 -11.95 1.94 1.60
N PRO A 167 -12.33 1.15 0.60
CA PRO A 167 -12.54 1.54 -0.79
C PRO A 167 -13.87 2.28 -0.98
N THR A 168 -13.84 3.44 -1.66
CA THR A 168 -15.05 4.19 -2.02
C THR A 168 -14.96 4.66 -3.47
N THR A 169 -14.40 5.84 -3.67
CA THR A 169 -14.09 6.48 -4.94
C THR A 169 -12.79 5.96 -5.53
N ASN A 170 -12.08 5.00 -4.94
CA ASN A 170 -10.87 4.43 -5.56
C ASN A 170 -11.19 3.13 -6.30
N PHE A 171 -10.93 3.09 -7.60
CA PHE A 171 -11.09 1.97 -8.52
C PHE A 171 -9.69 1.54 -8.96
N ASP A 172 -8.93 1.07 -7.98
CA ASP A 172 -7.50 0.83 -8.01
C ASP A 172 -7.15 -0.59 -8.43
N PHE A 173 -7.93 -1.18 -9.33
CA PHE A 173 -7.56 -2.44 -9.98
C PHE A 173 -6.63 -2.11 -11.14
N ALA A 174 -5.42 -2.62 -11.06
CA ALA A 174 -4.48 -2.57 -12.16
C ALA A 174 -4.82 -3.69 -13.16
N PRO A 175 -4.59 -3.49 -14.47
CA PRO A 175 -4.33 -4.61 -15.35
C PRO A 175 -3.19 -5.43 -14.73
N LYS A 176 -3.29 -6.77 -14.81
CA LYS A 176 -2.16 -7.64 -14.49
C LYS A 176 -0.96 -7.12 -15.29
N PRO A 177 0.13 -6.65 -14.65
CA PRO A 177 1.23 -6.06 -15.37
C PRO A 177 1.83 -7.14 -16.25
N THR A 178 1.57 -7.09 -17.55
CA THR A 178 2.24 -7.97 -18.50
C THR A 178 3.67 -7.48 -18.53
N GLY A 179 4.62 -8.30 -18.10
CA GLY A 179 6.04 -8.06 -18.26
C GLY A 179 6.45 -7.95 -19.73
N GLN A 180 5.99 -6.90 -20.42
CA GLN A 180 6.30 -6.70 -21.82
C GLN A 180 7.76 -6.30 -21.91
N ALA A 181 8.55 -7.10 -22.62
CA ALA A 181 9.90 -6.74 -22.99
C ALA A 181 9.84 -5.46 -23.83
N VAL A 182 10.23 -4.34 -23.24
CA VAL A 182 10.32 -3.05 -23.92
C VAL A 182 11.54 -3.10 -24.83
N ASN A 183 11.31 -3.28 -26.14
CA ASN A 183 12.35 -3.22 -27.18
C ASN A 183 12.59 -1.80 -27.72
N THR A 184 12.06 -0.76 -27.07
CA THR A 184 12.19 0.61 -27.54
C THR A 184 13.52 1.22 -27.11
N ARG A 185 14.49 1.17 -28.02
CA ARG A 185 15.76 1.88 -27.89
C ARG A 185 15.54 3.38 -28.08
N THR A 186 15.74 4.18 -27.04
CA THR A 186 15.92 5.63 -27.20
C THR A 186 17.42 5.91 -27.31
N ASN A 187 17.90 6.16 -28.54
CA ASN A 187 19.28 6.58 -28.80
C ASN A 187 19.48 8.01 -28.31
N ASN A 188 19.63 8.18 -26.99
CA ASN A 188 19.98 9.47 -26.43
C ASN A 188 21.50 9.59 -26.29
N SER A 189 22.11 10.24 -27.28
CA SER A 189 23.57 10.44 -27.39
C SER A 189 24.23 11.21 -26.23
N THR A 190 23.44 11.67 -25.24
CA THR A 190 23.93 12.46 -24.09
C THR A 190 24.10 11.67 -22.78
N ILE A 191 24.04 10.32 -22.78
CA ILE A 191 24.26 9.54 -21.55
C ILE A 191 25.76 9.34 -21.29
N LEU A 192 26.19 9.87 -20.14
CA LEU A 192 27.55 10.24 -19.74
C LEU A 192 28.43 9.05 -19.32
N SER A 193 29.72 9.12 -19.70
CA SER A 193 30.99 8.55 -19.18
C SER A 193 31.09 7.15 -18.50
N ARG A 194 30.05 6.60 -17.88
CA ARG A 194 30.04 5.23 -17.32
C ARG A 194 29.48 4.20 -18.30
N ALA A 195 28.54 4.60 -19.15
CA ALA A 195 28.01 3.73 -20.20
C ALA A 195 29.09 3.30 -21.21
N SER A 196 30.09 4.16 -21.46
CA SER A 196 31.24 3.84 -22.31
C SER A 196 32.22 2.82 -21.69
N LEU A 197 32.05 2.47 -20.41
CA LEU A 197 32.93 1.54 -19.69
C LEU A 197 32.39 0.10 -19.69
N VAL A 198 31.20 -0.12 -20.25
CA VAL A 198 30.57 -1.45 -20.31
C VAL A 198 30.44 -1.94 -21.75
N SER A 199 30.32 -3.26 -21.90
CA SER A 199 30.13 -3.90 -23.22
C SER A 199 28.86 -3.37 -23.89
N SER A 200 28.90 -3.16 -25.21
CA SER A 200 27.71 -2.81 -26.01
C SER A 200 26.60 -3.87 -25.92
N SER A 201 26.92 -5.09 -25.50
CA SER A 201 25.90 -6.12 -25.23
C SER A 201 24.94 -5.74 -24.09
N CYS A 202 25.35 -4.81 -23.21
CA CYS A 202 24.48 -4.26 -22.17
C CYS A 202 23.34 -3.39 -22.73
N ASP A 203 23.45 -2.95 -23.99
CA ASP A 203 22.39 -2.23 -24.70
C ASP A 203 21.24 -3.17 -25.14
N ASP A 204 21.55 -4.46 -25.29
CA ASP A 204 20.60 -5.49 -25.72
C ASP A 204 19.99 -6.24 -24.54
N ILE A 205 20.79 -6.57 -23.53
CA ILE A 205 20.36 -7.30 -22.34
C ILE A 205 21.00 -6.68 -21.11
N THR A 206 20.17 -6.16 -20.20
CA THR A 206 20.64 -5.66 -18.90
C THR A 206 20.90 -6.84 -17.95
N SER A 207 22.03 -7.51 -18.12
CA SER A 207 22.44 -8.60 -17.23
C SER A 207 22.90 -8.10 -15.86
N LEU A 208 23.06 -9.01 -14.90
CA LEU A 208 23.63 -8.69 -13.59
C LEU A 208 25.03 -8.05 -13.70
N SER A 209 25.87 -8.54 -14.62
CA SER A 209 27.23 -8.00 -14.83
C SER A 209 27.20 -6.59 -15.42
N CYS A 210 26.21 -6.27 -16.25
CA CYS A 210 25.99 -4.91 -16.74
C CYS A 210 25.62 -3.96 -15.59
N ILE A 211 24.68 -4.33 -14.72
CA ILE A 211 24.30 -3.54 -13.54
C ILE A 211 25.53 -3.34 -12.64
N GLN A 212 26.28 -4.40 -12.37
CA GLN A 212 27.48 -4.32 -11.54
C GLN A 212 28.53 -3.36 -12.10
N ALA A 213 28.81 -3.45 -13.41
CA ALA A 213 29.82 -2.61 -14.05
C ALA A 213 29.37 -1.14 -14.16
N LEU A 214 28.09 -0.89 -14.47
CA LEU A 214 27.53 0.47 -14.58
C LEU A 214 27.50 1.20 -13.23
N TYR A 215 27.09 0.50 -12.17
CA TYR A 215 26.85 1.10 -10.86
C TYR A 215 27.99 0.85 -9.84
N GLY A 216 29.02 0.07 -10.20
CA GLY A 216 30.14 -0.25 -9.33
C GLY A 216 29.77 -1.17 -8.16
N VAL A 217 28.81 -2.08 -8.36
CA VAL A 217 28.36 -3.01 -7.31
C VAL A 217 29.40 -4.14 -7.14
N PRO A 218 29.92 -4.37 -5.92
CA PRO A 218 31.01 -5.33 -5.69
C PRO A 218 30.59 -6.80 -5.88
N LEU A 219 31.38 -7.55 -6.67
CA LEU A 219 31.19 -8.98 -7.00
C LEU A 219 31.28 -9.94 -5.79
N ASN A 220 31.93 -9.50 -4.72
CA ASN A 220 32.34 -10.33 -3.58
C ASN A 220 31.60 -9.95 -2.30
N ALA A 221 30.59 -9.07 -2.37
CA ALA A 221 29.90 -8.60 -1.19
C ALA A 221 28.99 -9.69 -0.62
N GLN A 222 29.60 -10.60 0.13
CA GLN A 222 28.99 -11.34 1.23
C GLN A 222 29.00 -10.47 2.49
N VAL A 223 28.79 -9.15 2.35
CA VAL A 223 28.62 -8.27 3.52
C VAL A 223 27.19 -8.42 4.00
N VAL A 224 26.89 -9.58 4.57
CA VAL A 224 25.66 -9.82 5.31
C VAL A 224 25.77 -8.99 6.57
N VAL A 225 25.25 -7.76 6.53
CA VAL A 225 25.05 -6.98 7.75
C VAL A 225 23.97 -7.70 8.57
N PRO A 226 24.29 -8.18 9.80
CA PRO A 226 23.29 -8.83 10.65
C PRO A 226 22.16 -7.86 10.96
N GLY A 227 20.91 -8.33 10.93
CA GLY A 227 19.73 -7.51 11.20
C GLY A 227 19.20 -6.68 10.02
N ASN A 228 19.93 -6.60 8.89
CA ASN A 228 19.36 -6.03 7.66
C ASN A 228 18.39 -7.01 7.01
N LEU A 229 17.15 -6.56 6.89
CA LEU A 229 16.04 -7.28 6.26
C LEU A 229 15.57 -6.53 5.02
N LEU A 230 15.20 -7.28 4.00
CA LEU A 230 14.64 -6.75 2.77
C LEU A 230 13.30 -7.42 2.52
N TRP A 231 12.28 -6.62 2.27
CA TRP A 231 10.95 -7.08 1.89
C TRP A 231 10.69 -6.76 0.42
N VAL A 232 10.04 -7.69 -0.29
CA VAL A 232 9.48 -7.46 -1.62
C VAL A 232 7.97 -7.66 -1.51
N MET A 233 7.21 -6.68 -1.98
CA MET A 233 5.77 -6.74 -2.02
C MET A 233 5.29 -7.27 -3.38
N THR A 234 4.26 -8.10 -3.37
CA THR A 234 3.52 -8.47 -4.58
C THR A 234 2.05 -8.64 -4.27
N ASN A 235 1.19 -8.32 -5.23
CA ASN A 235 -0.24 -8.65 -5.18
C ASN A 235 -0.56 -9.87 -6.06
N ASP A 236 0.44 -10.42 -6.76
CA ASP A 236 0.30 -11.70 -7.44
C ASP A 236 0.25 -12.79 -6.38
N GLN A 237 -0.72 -13.71 -6.45
CA GLN A 237 -0.90 -14.80 -5.49
C GLN A 237 -0.45 -16.16 -6.05
N SER A 238 0.18 -16.17 -7.22
CA SER A 238 0.75 -17.38 -7.85
C SER A 238 1.92 -17.95 -7.03
N PRO A 239 2.11 -19.28 -7.00
CA PRO A 239 3.23 -19.90 -6.29
C PRO A 239 4.55 -19.87 -7.07
N VAL A 240 4.56 -19.41 -8.34
CA VAL A 240 5.75 -19.51 -9.21
C VAL A 240 6.98 -18.86 -8.60
N TYR A 241 6.88 -17.60 -8.17
CA TYR A 241 8.01 -16.85 -7.61
C TYR A 241 8.38 -17.28 -6.17
N LEU A 242 7.64 -18.23 -5.59
CA LEU A 242 7.97 -18.92 -4.34
C LEU A 242 8.82 -20.17 -4.58
N ASN A 243 8.87 -20.66 -5.82
CA ASN A 243 9.70 -21.79 -6.19
C ASN A 243 11.18 -21.40 -6.06
N ASP A 244 11.90 -22.12 -5.20
CA ASP A 244 13.31 -21.82 -5.00
C ASP A 244 14.17 -22.18 -6.20
N ASN A 245 13.72 -23.12 -7.05
CA ASN A 245 14.52 -23.59 -8.17
C ASN A 245 14.89 -22.48 -9.14
N ASP A 246 13.96 -21.57 -9.43
CA ASP A 246 14.15 -20.47 -10.38
C ASP A 246 15.25 -19.52 -9.87
N VAL A 247 15.21 -19.16 -8.58
CA VAL A 247 16.26 -18.35 -7.94
C VAL A 247 17.60 -19.08 -7.95
N GLN A 248 17.63 -20.39 -7.66
CA GLN A 248 18.87 -21.16 -7.68
C GLN A 248 19.47 -21.24 -9.09
N GLU A 249 18.64 -21.48 -10.10
CA GLU A 249 19.05 -21.54 -11.51
C GLU A 249 19.63 -20.20 -11.95
N PHE A 250 18.94 -19.10 -11.66
CA PHE A 250 19.42 -17.75 -11.92
C PHE A 250 20.78 -17.46 -11.23
N LEU A 251 20.97 -17.93 -9.99
CA LEU A 251 22.22 -17.77 -9.27
C LEU A 251 23.36 -18.63 -9.81
N VAL A 252 23.09 -19.83 -10.33
CA VAL A 252 24.11 -20.66 -10.99
C VAL A 252 24.70 -19.92 -12.19
N GLU A 253 23.86 -19.24 -12.97
CA GLU A 253 24.31 -18.50 -14.15
C GLU A 253 25.00 -17.18 -13.79
N THR A 254 24.49 -16.46 -12.79
CA THR A 254 24.91 -15.08 -12.53
C THR A 254 25.91 -14.92 -11.39
N ARG A 255 25.91 -15.84 -10.41
CA ARG A 255 26.79 -15.84 -9.22
C ARG A 255 27.14 -17.27 -8.76
N ALA A 256 27.73 -18.05 -9.66
CA ALA A 256 28.14 -19.42 -9.39
C ALA A 256 28.87 -19.56 -8.04
N GLY A 257 28.40 -20.49 -7.20
CA GLY A 257 28.96 -20.77 -5.87
C GLY A 257 28.40 -19.91 -4.72
N LEU A 258 27.51 -18.95 -4.99
CA LEU A 258 26.75 -18.27 -3.95
C LEU A 258 25.69 -19.21 -3.38
N ALA A 259 25.86 -19.63 -2.12
CA ALA A 259 24.83 -20.36 -1.39
C ALA A 259 23.95 -19.38 -0.60
N LEU A 260 22.64 -19.41 -0.84
CA LEU A 260 21.67 -18.71 0.00
C LEU A 260 21.24 -19.59 1.18
N GLY A 261 20.75 -18.95 2.24
CA GLY A 261 20.02 -19.64 3.31
C GLY A 261 18.71 -20.28 2.81
N PRO A 262 17.97 -21.00 3.67
CA PRO A 262 16.69 -21.60 3.30
C PRO A 262 15.66 -20.55 2.83
N PRO A 263 14.69 -20.93 1.98
CA PRO A 263 13.58 -20.06 1.61
C PRO A 263 12.85 -19.48 2.83
N LEU A 264 12.42 -18.22 2.72
CA LEU A 264 11.66 -17.55 3.77
C LEU A 264 10.17 -17.81 3.57
N VAL A 265 9.45 -18.06 4.66
CA VAL A 265 7.98 -18.21 4.63
C VAL A 265 7.36 -16.86 4.29
N PRO A 266 6.52 -16.74 3.24
CA PRO A 266 5.90 -15.47 2.89
C PRO A 266 4.98 -14.95 4.00
N ILE A 267 4.88 -13.63 4.12
CA ILE A 267 3.90 -12.96 4.96
C ILE A 267 2.66 -12.75 4.10
N LEU A 268 1.54 -13.34 4.51
CA LEU A 268 0.26 -13.20 3.82
C LEU A 268 -0.56 -12.08 4.45
N ASP A 269 -1.17 -11.26 3.61
CA ASP A 269 -2.26 -10.37 4.02
C ASP A 269 -3.47 -11.18 4.52
N GLU A 270 -4.37 -10.55 5.27
CA GLU A 270 -5.45 -11.19 6.06
C GLU A 270 -6.37 -12.13 5.26
N ASN A 271 -6.52 -11.92 3.96
CA ASN A 271 -7.32 -12.75 3.05
C ASN A 271 -6.50 -13.22 1.83
N ALA A 272 -5.18 -13.01 1.84
CA ALA A 272 -4.33 -13.50 0.77
C ALA A 272 -4.08 -14.99 0.96
N GLU A 273 -4.32 -15.74 -0.10
CA GLU A 273 -3.99 -17.16 -0.21
C GLU A 273 -3.05 -17.38 -1.39
N ILE A 274 -2.18 -18.39 -1.30
CA ILE A 274 -1.38 -18.83 -2.44
C ILE A 274 -2.28 -19.72 -3.30
N THR A 275 -2.47 -19.34 -4.56
CA THR A 275 -3.33 -20.07 -5.49
C THR A 275 -2.62 -21.27 -6.10
N SER A 276 -3.34 -22.10 -6.86
CA SER A 276 -2.77 -23.16 -7.68
C SER A 276 -2.42 -22.71 -9.10
N GLU A 277 -2.67 -21.44 -9.45
CA GLU A 277 -2.47 -20.94 -10.81
C GLU A 277 -0.98 -20.79 -11.11
N MET A 278 -0.47 -21.59 -12.04
CA MET A 278 0.91 -21.52 -12.51
C MET A 278 1.04 -20.54 -13.69
N PHE A 279 2.05 -19.68 -13.59
CA PHE A 279 2.65 -18.84 -14.63
C PHE A 279 1.67 -18.10 -15.55
N ASP A 280 1.42 -16.83 -15.24
CA ASP A 280 0.97 -15.84 -16.23
C ASP A 280 2.05 -14.77 -16.41
N GLY A 281 1.92 -13.89 -17.42
CA GLY A 281 2.90 -12.83 -17.67
C GLY A 281 3.08 -11.81 -16.52
N ALA A 282 2.25 -11.85 -15.48
CA ALA A 282 2.40 -11.03 -14.26
C ALA A 282 3.29 -11.69 -13.21
N THR A 283 3.46 -13.01 -13.24
CA THR A 283 4.44 -13.73 -12.38
C THR A 283 5.89 -13.30 -12.64
N MET A 284 6.17 -12.70 -13.81
CA MET A 284 7.50 -12.25 -14.20
C MET A 284 8.06 -11.15 -13.28
N ILE A 285 7.23 -10.23 -12.79
CA ILE A 285 7.69 -9.09 -11.98
C ILE A 285 8.15 -9.50 -10.58
N PRO A 286 7.36 -10.26 -9.78
CA PRO A 286 7.83 -10.74 -8.49
C PRO A 286 9.01 -11.71 -8.63
N THR A 287 9.06 -12.57 -9.66
CA THR A 287 10.23 -13.41 -9.95
C THR A 287 11.47 -12.56 -10.24
N LEU A 288 11.38 -11.57 -11.12
CA LEU A 288 12.48 -10.67 -11.43
C LEU A 288 12.99 -9.94 -10.18
N ALA A 289 12.07 -9.46 -9.33
CA ALA A 289 12.41 -8.78 -8.10
C ALA A 289 13.13 -9.71 -7.10
N THR A 290 12.70 -10.96 -6.94
CA THR A 290 13.34 -11.92 -6.03
C THR A 290 14.71 -12.35 -6.53
N GLU A 291 14.84 -12.68 -7.81
CA GLU A 291 16.09 -13.09 -8.46
C GLU A 291 17.18 -12.00 -8.40
N TYR A 292 16.87 -10.79 -8.86
CA TYR A 292 17.85 -9.70 -8.88
C TYR A 292 18.22 -9.26 -7.47
N THR A 293 17.25 -9.23 -6.55
CA THR A 293 17.54 -8.93 -5.15
C THR A 293 18.47 -9.97 -4.56
N ALA A 294 18.19 -11.26 -4.76
CA ALA A 294 19.02 -12.35 -4.28
C ALA A 294 20.44 -12.26 -4.84
N ALA A 295 20.58 -12.05 -6.15
CA ALA A 295 21.88 -11.99 -6.80
C ALA A 295 22.68 -10.74 -6.39
N LEU A 296 22.06 -9.56 -6.32
CA LEU A 296 22.76 -8.33 -5.95
C LEU A 296 23.17 -8.31 -4.47
N THR A 297 22.32 -8.83 -3.58
CA THR A 297 22.53 -8.69 -2.12
C THR A 297 23.14 -9.93 -1.47
N GLY A 298 23.09 -11.09 -2.12
CA GLY A 298 23.42 -12.37 -1.50
C GLY A 298 22.46 -12.79 -0.40
N LYS A 299 21.25 -12.19 -0.32
CA LYS A 299 20.21 -12.51 0.66
C LYS A 299 18.86 -12.73 0.00
N ARG A 300 18.04 -13.57 0.61
CA ARG A 300 16.63 -13.71 0.24
C ARG A 300 15.81 -12.52 0.72
N ALA A 301 14.94 -12.03 -0.15
CA ALA A 301 13.86 -11.14 0.24
C ALA A 301 12.80 -11.91 1.02
N GLN A 302 12.27 -11.30 2.08
CA GLN A 302 11.02 -11.70 2.69
C GLN A 302 9.88 -11.23 1.78
N LEU A 303 9.00 -12.12 1.35
CA LEU A 303 7.86 -11.75 0.53
C LEU A 303 6.69 -11.31 1.41
N PHE A 304 6.04 -10.21 1.01
CA PHE A 304 4.72 -9.82 1.48
C PHE A 304 3.73 -9.97 0.32
N ILE A 305 2.73 -10.84 0.49
CA ILE A 305 1.75 -11.17 -0.54
C ILE A 305 0.41 -10.53 -0.17
N GLY A 306 -0.01 -9.58 -0.99
CA GLY A 306 -1.28 -8.87 -0.90
C GLY A 306 -2.45 -9.65 -1.47
N ASP A 307 -3.66 -9.36 -0.98
CA ASP A 307 -4.90 -9.85 -1.59
C ASP A 307 -5.21 -9.09 -2.88
N SER A 308 -5.07 -9.77 -4.02
CA SER A 308 -5.30 -9.20 -5.34
C SER A 308 -6.72 -8.66 -5.55
N ASN A 309 -7.69 -9.14 -4.77
CA ASN A 309 -9.11 -8.73 -4.89
C ASN A 309 -9.42 -7.40 -4.18
N GLN A 310 -8.50 -6.89 -3.37
CA GLN A 310 -8.71 -5.65 -2.62
C GLN A 310 -8.25 -4.38 -3.36
N GLY A 311 -7.84 -4.50 -4.62
CA GLY A 311 -7.22 -3.40 -5.36
C GLY A 311 -5.77 -3.18 -4.94
N PHE A 312 -5.15 -2.13 -5.46
CA PHE A 312 -3.73 -1.83 -5.25
C PHE A 312 -3.43 -1.21 -3.87
N LEU A 313 -4.28 -0.32 -3.37
CA LEU A 313 -3.99 0.47 -2.17
C LEU A 313 -4.10 -0.34 -0.88
N ASN A 314 -5.08 -1.25 -0.78
CA ASN A 314 -5.32 -2.03 0.44
C ASN A 314 -4.11 -2.91 0.83
N PRO A 315 -3.54 -3.72 -0.08
CA PRO A 315 -2.31 -4.46 0.20
C PRO A 315 -1.15 -3.59 0.66
N ILE A 316 -0.99 -2.38 0.11
CA ILE A 316 0.06 -1.44 0.52
C ILE A 316 -0.17 -1.01 1.97
N MET A 317 -1.40 -0.62 2.31
CA MET A 317 -1.73 -0.20 3.67
C MET A 317 -1.55 -1.35 4.67
N ASN A 318 -1.93 -2.58 4.29
CA ASN A 318 -1.73 -3.76 5.13
C ASN A 318 -0.25 -4.11 5.30
N MET A 319 0.57 -3.94 4.25
CA MET A 319 2.02 -4.09 4.36
C MET A 319 2.62 -3.05 5.30
N ILE A 320 2.22 -1.78 5.19
CA ILE A 320 2.68 -0.71 6.08
C ILE A 320 2.31 -1.05 7.53
N ASP A 321 1.06 -1.44 7.78
CA ASP A 321 0.60 -1.85 9.12
C ASP A 321 1.40 -3.07 9.62
N ALA A 322 1.73 -4.05 8.77
CA ALA A 322 2.57 -5.18 9.14
C ALA A 322 4.01 -4.77 9.48
N ILE A 323 4.61 -3.85 8.71
CA ILE A 323 5.93 -3.27 8.99
C ILE A 323 5.91 -2.52 10.32
N MET A 324 4.84 -1.76 10.59
CA MET A 324 4.69 -0.98 11.80
C MET A 324 4.52 -1.86 13.04
N ASN A 325 3.85 -3.00 12.90
CA ASN A 325 3.60 -3.96 13.99
C ASN A 325 4.75 -4.95 14.25
N THR A 326 5.66 -5.18 13.30
CA THR A 326 6.79 -6.11 13.52
C THR A 326 7.92 -5.49 14.34
N ASN A 327 8.52 -6.29 15.23
CA ASN A 327 9.76 -5.94 15.95
C ASN A 327 10.99 -5.96 15.02
N ASN A 328 10.94 -6.80 13.98
CA ASN A 328 12.03 -6.96 13.03
C ASN A 328 11.70 -6.25 11.71
N LYS A 329 11.75 -4.91 11.75
CA LYS A 329 11.37 -4.07 10.61
C LYS A 329 12.35 -4.25 9.44
N PRO A 330 11.86 -4.31 8.18
CA PRO A 330 12.72 -4.24 7.02
C PRO A 330 13.54 -2.96 7.00
N THR A 331 14.79 -3.08 6.56
CA THR A 331 15.62 -1.94 6.15
C THR A 331 15.39 -1.57 4.70
N VAL A 332 14.88 -2.46 3.85
CA VAL A 332 14.54 -2.13 2.47
C VAL A 332 13.20 -2.73 2.13
N VAL A 333 12.34 -1.97 1.48
CA VAL A 333 11.06 -2.45 0.94
C VAL A 333 11.05 -2.15 -0.56
N VAL A 334 10.82 -3.18 -1.35
CA VAL A 334 10.72 -3.10 -2.80
C VAL A 334 9.27 -3.33 -3.19
N ILE A 335 8.67 -2.36 -3.88
CA ILE A 335 7.35 -2.49 -4.50
C ILE A 335 7.56 -2.44 -6.02
N PRO A 336 7.65 -3.60 -6.68
CA PRO A 336 8.08 -3.70 -8.08
C PRO A 336 6.95 -3.41 -9.08
N SER A 337 5.77 -3.00 -8.60
CA SER A 337 4.61 -2.65 -9.41
C SER A 337 3.94 -1.37 -8.90
N GLY A 338 3.23 -0.70 -9.81
CA GLY A 338 2.52 0.53 -9.52
C GLY A 338 1.27 0.67 -10.39
N ILE A 339 0.42 1.63 -10.04
CA ILE A 339 -0.69 2.08 -10.89
C ILE A 339 -0.43 3.53 -11.29
N ALA A 340 -0.92 3.92 -12.47
CA ALA A 340 -0.89 5.32 -12.86
C ALA A 340 -1.69 6.18 -11.86
N GLU A 341 -1.08 7.25 -11.36
CA GLU A 341 -1.71 8.12 -10.36
C GLU A 341 -3.00 8.78 -10.89
N SER A 342 -3.10 8.95 -12.21
CA SER A 342 -4.28 9.48 -12.89
C SER A 342 -5.42 8.46 -13.05
N ILE A 343 -5.13 7.16 -12.90
CA ILE A 343 -6.09 6.08 -13.18
C ILE A 343 -6.61 5.52 -11.86
N GLY A 344 -7.92 5.63 -11.68
CA GLY A 344 -8.63 4.87 -10.66
C GLY A 344 -8.51 5.42 -9.25
N THR A 345 -7.54 6.25 -8.89
CA THR A 345 -7.42 6.83 -7.54
C THR A 345 -7.80 8.32 -7.47
N THR A 346 -8.15 8.80 -6.27
CA THR A 346 -8.40 10.22 -5.99
C THR A 346 -7.21 10.81 -5.22
N ILE A 347 -7.08 12.14 -5.24
CA ILE A 347 -6.02 12.86 -4.48
C ILE A 347 -6.07 12.48 -3.00
N ALA A 348 -7.26 12.35 -2.41
CA ALA A 348 -7.43 11.93 -1.02
C ALA A 348 -6.87 10.52 -0.77
N GLY A 349 -7.17 9.57 -1.66
CA GLY A 349 -6.64 8.21 -1.57
C GLY A 349 -5.13 8.12 -1.79
N MET A 350 -4.53 9.00 -2.59
CA MET A 350 -3.08 9.02 -2.79
C MET A 350 -2.35 9.71 -1.62
N SER A 351 -2.91 10.81 -1.10
CA SER A 351 -2.33 11.55 0.02
C SER A 351 -2.12 10.69 1.25
N ILE A 352 -3.00 9.73 1.55
CA ILE A 352 -2.77 8.86 2.71
C ILE A 352 -1.65 7.86 2.47
N VAL A 353 -1.55 7.27 1.27
CA VAL A 353 -0.44 6.36 0.99
C VAL A 353 0.87 7.12 1.12
N CYS A 354 0.91 8.38 0.65
CA CYS A 354 2.04 9.27 0.90
C CYS A 354 2.30 9.50 2.39
N ASP A 355 1.29 9.82 3.20
CA ASP A 355 1.45 10.06 4.64
C ASP A 355 1.91 8.79 5.37
N ALA A 356 1.38 7.62 5.01
CA ALA A 356 1.71 6.33 5.60
C ALA A 356 3.14 5.89 5.24
N LEU A 357 3.54 6.03 3.98
CA LEU A 357 4.91 5.78 3.52
C LEU A 357 5.89 6.81 4.12
N GLY A 358 5.49 8.08 4.23
CA GLY A 358 6.25 9.10 4.95
C GLY A 358 6.44 8.73 6.42
N GLY A 359 5.44 8.11 7.04
CA GLY A 359 5.52 7.55 8.39
C GLY A 359 6.64 6.52 8.50
N LEU A 360 6.70 5.58 7.55
CA LEU A 360 7.80 4.62 7.48
C LEU A 360 9.17 5.29 7.27
N GLY A 361 9.26 6.30 6.40
CA GLY A 361 10.49 7.08 6.20
C GLY A 361 10.95 7.83 7.46
N THR A 362 10.01 8.29 8.27
CA THR A 362 10.27 9.03 9.52
C THR A 362 10.65 8.10 10.67
N MET A 363 10.11 6.88 10.67
CA MET A 363 10.39 5.83 11.65
C MET A 363 11.52 4.86 11.26
N GLY A 364 12.14 5.08 10.11
CA GLY A 364 13.12 4.16 9.54
C GLY A 364 14.24 3.82 10.52
N LYS A 365 14.89 2.67 10.34
CA LYS A 365 16.26 2.53 10.84
C LYS A 365 17.20 3.26 9.88
N PRO A 366 18.43 3.62 10.29
CA PRO A 366 19.48 3.98 9.34
C PRO A 366 19.52 2.98 8.18
N GLY A 367 19.26 3.47 6.97
CA GLY A 367 19.18 2.65 5.76
C GLY A 367 17.78 2.18 5.35
N PHE A 368 16.69 2.63 5.97
CA PHE A 368 15.34 2.41 5.45
C PHE A 368 15.21 3.00 4.04
N CYS A 369 14.98 2.14 3.04
CA CYS A 369 14.82 2.53 1.65
C CYS A 369 13.54 1.92 1.09
N LEU A 370 12.66 2.77 0.57
CA LEU A 370 11.50 2.35 -0.19
C LEU A 370 11.80 2.55 -1.67
N LEU A 371 11.76 1.47 -2.44
CA LEU A 371 11.90 1.50 -3.89
C LEU A 371 10.53 1.28 -4.52
N LEU A 372 9.96 2.34 -5.08
CA LEU A 372 8.72 2.31 -5.85
C LEU A 372 9.07 2.32 -7.33
N PHE A 373 8.57 1.33 -8.06
CA PHE A 373 8.70 1.27 -9.51
C PHE A 373 7.37 1.66 -10.14
N SER A 374 7.35 2.81 -10.82
CA SER A 374 6.23 3.20 -11.69
C SER A 374 6.56 2.83 -13.12
N ASN A 375 5.59 2.23 -13.83
CA ASN A 375 5.63 2.23 -15.29
C ASN A 375 5.49 3.68 -15.74
N PHE A 376 6.59 4.29 -16.17
CA PHE A 376 6.53 5.50 -16.98
C PHE A 376 6.03 5.06 -18.35
N GLU A 377 4.75 5.28 -18.63
CA GLU A 377 4.24 5.29 -20.01
C GLU A 377 4.63 6.59 -20.72
#